data_AF-A0A966NLC5-F1
#
_entry.id   AF-A0A966NLC5-F1
#
_cell.length_a   1.000
_cell.length_b   1.000
_cell.length_c   1.000
_cell.angle_alpha   90.00
_cell.angle_beta   90.00
_cell.angle_gamma   90.00
#
_symmetry.space_group_name_H-M   'P 1'
#
loop_
_entity.id
_entity.type
_entity.pdbx_description
1 polymer ?
#
loop_
_entity_poly.entity_id
_entity_poly.type
_entity_poly.pdbx_seq_one_letter_code
_entity_poly.pdbx_strand_id
1 'polypeptide(L)' 'MLRAVGLGDGDWEKPQIGIASAWNEVTPCNVSLRRLAEQSKLGVRAAGGVALEFGTITVSDGISMGHEG' A
#
# COMPACT_ATOMS: atom_id res chain seq x y z
N MET A 1 -6.49 6.09 -18.81
CA MET A 1 -6.60 5.23 -17.61
C MET A 1 -6.25 5.98 -16.34
N LEU A 2 -5.05 6.55 -16.19
CA LEU A 2 -4.62 7.20 -14.94
C LEU A 2 -5.47 8.41 -14.48
N ARG A 3 -6.09 9.16 -15.41
CA ARG A 3 -7.06 10.21 -15.05
C ARG A 3 -8.26 9.68 -14.26
N ALA A 4 -8.70 8.45 -14.54
CA ALA A 4 -9.84 7.84 -13.87
C ALA A 4 -9.57 7.49 -12.40
N VAL A 5 -8.29 7.40 -11.99
CA VAL A 5 -7.87 7.20 -10.59
C VAL A 5 -7.44 8.50 -9.92
N GLY A 6 -7.71 9.66 -10.56
CA GLY A 6 -7.58 10.98 -9.95
C GLY A 6 -6.35 11.80 -10.36
N LEU A 7 -5.53 11.35 -11.32
CA LEU A 7 -4.40 12.15 -11.81
C LEU A 7 -4.88 13.31 -12.70
N GLY A 8 -4.41 14.52 -12.37
CA GLY A 8 -4.59 15.74 -13.16
C GLY A 8 -3.43 16.01 -14.12
N ASP A 9 -3.52 17.11 -14.87
CA ASP A 9 -2.47 17.48 -15.84
C ASP A 9 -1.12 17.75 -15.18
N GLY A 10 -1.10 18.35 -13.99
CA GLY A 10 0.14 18.61 -13.25
C GLY A 10 0.81 17.37 -12.66
N ASP A 11 0.21 16.18 -12.78
CA ASP A 11 0.73 14.95 -12.19
C ASP A 11 1.59 14.12 -13.15
N TRP A 12 1.55 14.40 -14.46
CA TRP A 12 2.27 13.61 -15.47
C TRP A 12 3.80 13.74 -15.38
N GLU A 13 4.28 14.87 -14.85
CA GLU A 13 5.72 15.14 -14.69
C GLU A 13 6.24 14.76 -13.30
N LYS A 14 5.34 14.34 -12.38
CA LYS A 14 5.71 13.95 -11.02
C LYS A 14 6.15 12.49 -10.97
N PRO A 15 7.11 12.13 -10.08
CA PRO A 15 7.45 10.74 -9.86
C PRO A 15 6.24 9.97 -9.31
N GLN A 16 5.91 8.84 -9.92
CA GLN A 16 4.86 7.92 -9.47
C GLN A 16 5.46 6.88 -8.53
N ILE A 17 5.01 6.88 -7.28
CA ILE A 17 5.52 5.99 -6.23
C ILE A 17 4.47 4.93 -5.91
N GLY A 18 4.83 3.68 -6.16
CA GLY A 18 4.05 2.50 -5.77
C GLY A 18 4.21 2.22 -4.28
N ILE A 19 3.11 2.19 -3.54
CA ILE A 19 3.09 1.84 -2.11
C ILE A 19 2.51 0.44 -1.99
N ALA A 20 3.39 -0.54 -1.85
CA ALA A 20 3.02 -1.95 -1.68
C ALA A 20 2.67 -2.23 -0.21
N SER A 21 1.43 -2.62 0.04
CA SER A 21 0.96 -2.96 1.39
C SER A 21 0.62 -4.44 1.49
N ALA A 22 1.16 -5.10 2.51
CA ALA A 22 0.81 -6.46 2.90
C ALA A 22 -0.39 -6.50 3.89
N TRP A 23 -1.15 -5.41 4.01
CA TRP A 23 -2.29 -5.35 4.93
C TRP A 23 -3.28 -6.49 4.68
N ASN A 24 -3.64 -7.16 5.77
CA ASN A 24 -4.74 -8.11 5.84
C ASN A 24 -5.19 -8.28 7.28
N GLU A 25 -6.28 -9.01 7.46
CA GLU A 25 -6.88 -9.33 8.76
C GLU A 25 -6.61 -10.79 9.18
N VAL A 26 -5.76 -11.51 8.42
CA VAL A 26 -5.41 -12.92 8.70
C VAL A 26 -4.53 -13.02 9.94
N THR A 27 -3.72 -12.01 10.24
CA THR A 27 -2.82 -11.99 11.41
C THR A 27 -2.63 -10.58 11.98
N PRO A 28 -2.48 -10.43 13.31
CA PRO A 28 -2.23 -9.14 13.93
C PRO A 28 -0.95 -8.44 13.42
N CYS A 29 0.00 -9.18 12.84
CA CYS A 29 1.23 -8.62 12.28
C CYS A 29 0.96 -7.54 11.21
N ASN A 30 -0.14 -7.65 10.45
CA ASN A 30 -0.38 -6.84 9.26
C ASN A 30 -1.46 -5.77 9.43
N VAL A 31 -2.23 -5.77 10.52
CA VAL A 31 -3.42 -4.91 10.67
C VAL A 31 -3.08 -3.41 10.68
N SER A 32 -1.89 -3.05 11.17
CA SER A 32 -1.42 -1.65 11.22
C SER A 32 -1.03 -1.10 9.85
N LEU A 33 -0.75 -1.97 8.87
CA LEU A 33 -0.22 -1.58 7.56
C LEU A 33 -1.19 -0.70 6.76
N ARG A 34 -2.50 -0.81 6.97
CA ARG A 34 -3.48 0.09 6.34
C ARG A 34 -3.28 1.54 6.76
N ARG A 35 -3.13 1.78 8.06
CA ARG A 35 -2.87 3.14 8.57
C ARG A 35 -1.51 3.65 8.11
N LEU A 36 -0.50 2.78 8.09
CA LEU A 36 0.85 3.16 7.66
C LEU A 36 0.90 3.49 6.16
N ALA A 37 0.21 2.73 5.31
CA ALA A 37 0.11 3.01 3.87
C ALA A 37 -0.55 4.38 3.60
N GLU A 38 -1.61 4.73 4.35
CA GLU A 38 -2.21 6.07 4.25
C GLU A 38 -1.23 7.18 4.65
N GLN A 39 -0.44 6.99 5.72
CA GLN A 39 0.58 7.97 6.10
C GLN A 39 1.70 8.07 5.04
N SER A 40 2.12 6.96 4.44
CA SER A 40 3.07 6.95 3.32
C SER A 40 2.55 7.73 2.11
N LYS A 41 1.25 7.59 1.77
CA LYS A 41 0.61 8.36 0.68
C LYS A 41 0.65 9.85 0.95
N LEU A 42 0.39 10.27 2.19
CA LEU A 42 0.48 11.68 2.59
C LEU A 42 1.92 12.20 2.43
N GLY A 43 2.92 11.42 2.87
CA GLY A 43 4.33 11.77 2.72
C GLY A 43 4.77 11.95 1.27
N VAL A 44 4.41 11.01 0.39
CA VAL A 44 4.72 11.08 -1.05
C VAL A 44 4.11 12.34 -1.67
N ARG A 45 2.84 12.64 -1.37
CA ARG A 45 2.15 13.84 -1.90
C ARG A 45 2.78 15.13 -1.37
N ALA A 46 3.14 15.18 -0.09
CA ALA A 46 3.81 16.33 0.52
C ALA A 46 5.20 16.60 -0.09
N ALA A 47 5.88 15.55 -0.56
CA ALA A 47 7.15 15.64 -1.27
C ALA A 47 7.00 15.93 -2.79
N GLY A 48 5.78 16.13 -3.29
CA GLY A 48 5.52 16.46 -4.70
C GLY A 48 5.41 15.26 -5.63
N GLY A 49 5.25 14.03 -5.11
CA GLY A 49 5.03 12.82 -5.90
C GLY A 49 3.55 12.43 -6.04
N VAL A 50 3.29 11.45 -6.91
CA VAL A 50 1.99 10.77 -7.03
C VAL A 50 2.06 9.45 -6.28
N ALA A 51 1.14 9.23 -5.34
CA ALA A 51 1.09 8.01 -4.55
C ALA A 51 0.04 7.04 -5.09
N LEU A 52 0.45 5.82 -5.47
CA LEU A 52 -0.42 4.74 -5.96
C LEU A 52 -0.25 3.52 -5.06
N GLU A 53 -1.28 3.17 -4.31
CA GLU A 53 -1.24 2.03 -3.38
C GLU A 53 -1.73 0.75 -4.06
N PHE A 54 -1.10 -0.38 -3.73
CA PHE A 54 -1.57 -1.71 -4.12
C PHE A 54 -1.26 -2.75 -3.05
N GLY A 55 -2.02 -3.84 -3.07
CA GLY A 55 -1.89 -4.94 -2.11
C GLY A 55 -0.96 -6.05 -2.58
N THR A 56 -0.36 -6.77 -1.62
CA THR A 56 0.29 -8.06 -1.85
C THR A 56 -0.08 -9.05 -0.74
N ILE A 57 0.17 -10.34 -0.98
CA ILE A 57 -0.14 -11.43 -0.04
C ILE A 57 0.90 -11.52 1.08
N THR A 58 0.46 -12.07 2.21
CA THR A 58 1.31 -12.64 3.26
C THR A 58 0.58 -13.80 3.93
N VAL A 59 1.30 -14.57 4.72
CA VAL A 59 0.75 -15.61 5.60
C VAL A 59 1.02 -15.26 7.06
N SER A 60 0.54 -16.10 7.96
CA SER A 60 0.81 -15.99 9.39
C SER A 60 1.56 -17.22 9.87
N ASP A 61 2.86 -17.08 10.13
CA ASP A 61 3.67 -18.16 10.67
C ASP A 61 3.04 -18.73 11.94
N GLY A 62 2.53 -17.88 12.84
CA GLY A 62 1.90 -18.34 14.08
C GLY A 62 0.64 -19.19 13.87
N ILE A 63 -0.10 -18.97 12.77
CA ILE A 63 -1.33 -19.73 12.47
C ILE A 63 -1.00 -21.01 11.70
N SER A 64 -0.07 -20.98 10.76
CA SER A 64 0.27 -22.13 9.90
C SER A 64 1.09 -23.22 10.59
N MET A 65 1.59 -22.96 11.80
CA MET A 65 2.47 -23.88 12.51
C MET A 65 1.74 -25.12 13.01
N GLY A 66 2.19 -26.30 12.57
CA GLY A 66 1.72 -27.61 13.06
C GLY A 66 0.75 -28.35 12.12
N HIS A 67 0.53 -27.84 10.92
CA HIS A 67 -0.20 -28.50 9.82
C HIS A 67 0.44 -28.11 8.46
N GLU A 68 -0.15 -28.53 7.33
CA GLU A 68 0.34 -28.25 5.96
C GLU A 68 0.29 -26.75 5.56
N GLY A 69 -0.14 -25.87 6.47
CA GLY A 69 -0.41 -24.45 6.21
C GLY A 69 -1.85 -24.04 6.45
#